data_AF-A0A7X4WC79-F1
#
_entry.id   AF-A0A7X4WC79-F1
#
_cell.length_a   1.000
_cell.length_b   1.000
_cell.length_c   1.000
_cell.angle_alpha   90.00
_cell.angle_beta   90.00
_cell.angle_gamma   90.00
#
_symmetry.space_group_name_H-M   'P 1'
#
loop_
_entity.id
_entity.type
_entity.pdbx_description
1 polymer ?
#
loop_
_entity_poly.entity_id
_entity_poly.type
_entity_poly.pdbx_seq_one_letter_code
_entity_poly.pdbx_strand_id
1 'polypeptide(L)'
;MSNKMMQTLADIDQQLNQLIDDGTDIDVDTLYRLLADRQTVLNDLKAMPEMLDQVSWQEAITRTSDLLTRLRERREKSASQLKRLQHGQRSLQAYNQFR
;
A
#
# COMPACT_ATOMS: atom_id res chain seq x y z
N MET A 1 -0.61 27.23 0.62
CA MET A 1 -1.52 26.10 0.35
C MET A 1 -0.78 24.80 0.10
N SER A 2 0.30 24.78 -0.70
CA SER A 2 1.11 23.59 -0.97
C SER A 2 1.61 22.86 0.28
N ASN A 3 2.04 23.58 1.32
CA ASN A 3 2.51 22.97 2.57
C ASN A 3 1.43 22.11 3.25
N LYS A 4 0.17 22.56 3.26
CA LYS A 4 -0.96 21.77 3.79
C LYS A 4 -1.20 20.51 2.97
N MET A 5 -1.15 20.62 1.64
CA MET A 5 -1.34 19.48 0.74
C MET A 5 -0.20 18.47 0.86
N MET A 6 1.03 18.93 1.08
CA MET A 6 2.16 18.05 1.32
C MET A 6 2.08 17.32 2.65
N GLN A 7 1.60 18.00 3.70
CA GLN A 7 1.26 17.35 4.96
C GLN A 7 0.14 16.32 4.78
N THR A 8 -0.93 16.65 4.05
CA THR A 8 -2.01 15.70 3.77
C THR A 8 -1.51 14.47 3.00
N LEU A 9 -0.64 14.65 2.00
CA LEU A 9 0.00 13.51 1.31
C LEU A 9 0.81 12.65 2.30
N ALA A 10 1.50 13.30 3.24
CA ALA A 10 2.24 12.60 4.27
C ALA A 10 1.40 11.77 5.21
N ASP A 11 0.29 12.33 5.67
CA ASP A 11 -0.62 11.66 6.58
C ASP A 11 -1.27 10.45 5.89
N ILE A 12 -1.58 10.56 4.59
CA ILE A 12 -2.10 9.44 3.80
C ILE A 12 -1.02 8.35 3.61
N ASP A 13 0.22 8.74 3.27
CA ASP A 13 1.34 7.79 3.13
C ASP A 13 1.60 7.04 4.46
N GLN A 14 1.49 7.72 5.60
CA GLN A 14 1.61 7.10 6.91
C GLN A 14 0.46 6.12 7.19
N GLN A 15 -0.79 6.50 6.91
CA GLN A 15 -1.95 5.61 7.08
C GLN A 15 -1.84 4.36 6.18
N LEU A 16 -1.37 4.52 4.95
CA LEU A 16 -1.11 3.40 4.05
C LEU A 16 -0.05 2.46 4.62
N ASN A 17 1.06 2.98 5.14
CA ASN A 17 2.08 2.16 5.78
C ASN A 17 1.54 1.42 7.01
N GLN A 18 0.75 2.08 7.85
CA GLN A 18 0.11 1.43 9.01
C GLN A 18 -0.81 0.28 8.59
N LEU A 19 -1.64 0.50 7.56
CA LEU A 19 -2.53 -0.52 7.02
C LEU A 19 -1.76 -1.73 6.44
N ILE A 20 -0.62 -1.48 5.81
CA ILE A 20 0.24 -2.56 5.26
C ILE A 20 0.91 -3.37 6.38
N ASP A 21 1.32 -2.68 7.45
CA ASP A 21 2.10 -3.24 8.55
C ASP A 21 1.25 -3.92 9.65
N ASP A 22 -0.08 -3.74 9.67
CA ASP A 22 -1.03 -4.22 10.70
C ASP A 22 -1.03 -5.75 10.93
N GLY A 23 -0.29 -6.52 10.13
CA GLY A 23 -0.05 -7.96 10.37
C GLY A 23 -1.24 -8.89 10.10
N THR A 24 -2.46 -8.35 10.05
CA THR A 24 -3.73 -8.99 9.68
C THR A 24 -4.00 -8.86 8.18
N ASP A 25 -5.08 -9.47 7.65
CA ASP A 25 -5.49 -9.24 6.27
C ASP A 25 -5.76 -7.76 6.00
N ILE A 26 -5.32 -7.26 4.86
CA ILE A 26 -5.51 -5.84 4.51
C ILE A 26 -6.99 -5.56 4.31
N ASP A 27 -7.52 -4.55 5.02
CA ASP A 27 -8.80 -3.93 4.68
C ASP A 27 -8.69 -3.25 3.31
N VAL A 28 -9.24 -3.93 2.31
CA VAL A 28 -9.16 -3.55 0.91
C VAL A 28 -9.96 -2.27 0.64
N ASP A 29 -11.08 -2.06 1.32
CA ASP A 29 -11.91 -0.86 1.13
C ASP A 29 -11.19 0.38 1.66
N THR A 30 -10.57 0.26 2.84
CA THR A 30 -9.73 1.33 3.39
C THR A 30 -8.50 1.59 2.51
N LEU A 31 -7.85 0.55 1.98
CA LEU A 31 -6.74 0.71 1.05
C LEU A 31 -7.16 1.50 -0.20
N TYR A 32 -8.27 1.13 -0.84
CA TYR A 32 -8.75 1.81 -2.05
C TYR A 32 -9.10 3.28 -1.78
N ARG A 33 -9.77 3.56 -0.67
CA ARG A 33 -10.09 4.94 -0.27
C ARG A 33 -8.84 5.78 -0.09
N LEU A 34 -7.86 5.29 0.67
CA LEU A 34 -6.60 6.01 0.91
C LEU A 34 -5.81 6.23 -0.39
N LEU A 35 -5.78 5.26 -1.30
CA LEU A 35 -5.14 5.43 -2.61
C LEU A 35 -5.85 6.46 -3.49
N ALA A 36 -7.19 6.52 -3.46
CA ALA A 36 -7.97 7.52 -4.18
C ALA A 36 -7.75 8.94 -3.61
N ASP A 37 -7.74 9.06 -2.28
CA ASP A 37 -7.45 10.32 -1.58
C ASP A 37 -6.04 10.81 -1.94
N ARG A 38 -5.05 9.89 -1.92
CA ARG A 38 -3.67 10.16 -2.32
C ARG A 38 -3.58 10.69 -3.75
N GLN A 39 -4.29 10.04 -4.68
CA GLN A 39 -4.29 10.43 -6.09
C GLN A 39 -4.89 11.82 -6.29
N THR A 40 -5.94 12.16 -5.53
CA THR A 40 -6.56 13.49 -5.56
C THR A 40 -5.56 14.57 -5.15
N VAL A 41 -4.88 14.37 -4.01
CA VAL A 41 -3.85 15.32 -3.53
C VAL A 41 -2.71 15.48 -4.53
N LEU A 42 -2.24 14.39 -5.13
CA LEU A 42 -1.20 14.44 -6.16
C LEU A 42 -1.63 15.18 -7.42
N ASN A 43 -2.88 15.03 -7.84
CA ASN A 43 -3.43 15.76 -8.99
C ASN A 43 -3.46 17.28 -8.71
N ASP A 44 -3.88 17.66 -7.50
CA ASP A 44 -3.93 19.06 -7.11
C ASP A 44 -2.51 19.66 -6.99
N LEU A 45 -1.55 18.92 -6.44
CA LEU A 45 -0.14 19.33 -6.39
C LEU A 45 0.45 19.50 -7.80
N LYS A 46 0.13 18.60 -8.72
CA LYS A 46 0.57 18.65 -10.11
C LYS A 46 0.00 19.86 -10.86
N ALA A 47 -1.19 20.34 -10.48
CA ALA A 47 -1.79 21.53 -11.07
C ALA A 47 -1.08 22.84 -10.67
N MET A 48 -0.24 22.82 -9.62
CA MET A 48 0.43 24.01 -9.08
C MET A 48 1.92 23.74 -8.78
N PRO A 49 2.73 23.37 -9.79
CA PRO A 49 4.11 22.92 -9.58
C PRO A 49 5.04 24.01 -9.03
N GLU A 50 4.76 25.28 -9.34
CA GLU A 50 5.51 26.44 -8.82
C GLU A 50 5.42 26.61 -7.30
N MET A 51 4.45 25.98 -6.65
CA MET A 51 4.31 26.02 -5.19
C MET A 51 4.98 24.84 -4.49
N LEU A 52 5.61 23.92 -5.24
CA LEU A 52 6.30 22.77 -4.68
C LEU A 52 7.73 23.14 -4.31
N ASP A 53 8.01 23.06 -3.02
CA ASP A 53 9.39 23.08 -2.53
C ASP A 53 10.13 21.81 -2.98
N GLN A 54 11.35 21.98 -3.49
CA GLN A 54 12.14 20.89 -4.06
C GLN A 54 12.44 19.79 -3.03
N VAL A 55 12.75 20.18 -1.79
CA VAL A 55 13.11 19.23 -0.72
C VAL A 55 11.89 18.41 -0.34
N SER A 56 10.78 19.08 -0.05
CA SER A 56 9.50 18.46 0.32
C SER A 56 8.98 17.53 -0.78
N TRP A 57 9.14 17.92 -2.05
CA TRP A 57 8.77 17.09 -3.19
C TRP A 57 9.65 15.85 -3.32
N GLN A 58 10.97 16.00 -3.13
CA GLN A 58 11.89 14.88 -3.14
C GLN A 58 11.60 13.88 -2.02
N GLU A 59 11.25 14.36 -0.83
CA GLU A 59 10.79 13.52 0.29
C GLU A 59 9.50 12.77 -0.05
N ALA A 60 8.55 13.39 -0.74
CA ALA A 60 7.34 12.73 -1.22
C ALA A 60 7.65 11.62 -2.24
N ILE A 61 8.62 11.84 -3.14
CA ILE A 61 9.08 10.81 -4.09
C ILE A 61 9.71 9.62 -3.36
N THR A 62 10.57 9.88 -2.38
CA THR A 62 11.21 8.83 -1.57
C THR A 62 10.15 7.98 -0.86
N ARG A 63 9.22 8.62 -0.14
CA ARG A 63 8.13 7.91 0.55
C ARG A 63 7.23 7.11 -0.39
N THR A 64 6.96 7.63 -1.59
CA THR A 64 6.21 6.89 -2.63
C THR A 64 6.95 5.61 -3.04
N SER A 65 8.27 5.69 -3.19
CA SER A 65 9.10 4.55 -3.60
C SER A 65 9.14 3.47 -2.51
N ASP A 66 9.25 3.89 -1.26
CA ASP A 66 9.19 2.99 -0.10
C ASP A 66 7.82 2.31 0.03
N LEU A 67 6.74 3.08 -0.11
CA LEU A 67 5.37 2.57 -0.08
C LEU A 67 5.13 1.52 -1.17
N LEU A 68 5.59 1.78 -2.41
CA LEU A 68 5.50 0.82 -3.51
C LEU A 68 6.26 -0.48 -3.22
N THR A 69 7.43 -0.37 -2.59
CA THR A 69 8.23 -1.53 -2.21
C THR A 69 7.47 -2.38 -1.19
N ARG A 70 6.96 -1.75 -0.14
CA ARG A 70 6.16 -2.42 0.91
C ARG A 70 4.90 -3.10 0.37
N LEU A 71 4.16 -2.43 -0.52
CA LEU A 71 2.98 -3.02 -1.17
C LEU A 71 3.32 -4.27 -1.99
N ARG A 72 4.47 -4.26 -2.69
CA ARG A 72 4.94 -5.43 -3.46
C ARG A 72 5.33 -6.59 -2.55
N GLU A 73 6.09 -6.32 -1.49
CA GLU A 73 6.48 -7.33 -0.50
C GLU A 73 5.25 -7.96 0.16
N ARG A 74 4.27 -7.13 0.53
CA ARG A 74 3.03 -7.59 1.13
C ARG A 74 2.24 -8.47 0.18
N ARG A 75 2.11 -8.08 -1.10
CA ARG A 75 1.48 -8.90 -2.14
C ARG A 75 2.17 -10.26 -2.29
N GLU A 76 3.50 -10.28 -2.32
CA GLU A 76 4.27 -11.53 -2.46
C GLU A 76 4.09 -12.45 -1.25
N LYS A 77 4.07 -11.88 -0.04
CA LYS A 77 3.77 -12.62 1.20
C LYS A 77 2.38 -13.26 1.15
N SER A 78 1.37 -12.51 0.74
CA SER A 78 0.00 -13.02 0.57
C SER A 78 -0.08 -14.12 -0.49
N ALA A 79 0.57 -13.95 -1.64
CA ALA A 79 0.62 -14.98 -2.69
C ALA A 79 1.29 -16.27 -2.21
N SER A 80 2.38 -16.15 -1.45
CA SER A 80 3.09 -17.27 -0.84
C SER A 80 2.28 -17.98 0.25
N GLN A 81 1.46 -17.25 1.01
CA GLN A 81 0.51 -17.84 1.97
C GLN A 81 -0.59 -18.62 1.25
N LEU A 82 -1.19 -18.05 0.20
CA LEU A 82 -2.23 -18.71 -0.58
C LEU A 82 -1.73 -20.02 -1.21
N LYS A 83 -0.53 -20.02 -1.81
CA LYS A 83 0.09 -21.24 -2.35
C LYS A 83 0.24 -22.33 -1.28
N ARG A 84 0.73 -21.98 -0.08
CA ARG A 84 0.88 -22.92 1.04
C ARG A 84 -0.46 -23.54 1.47
N LEU A 85 -1.52 -22.73 1.56
CA LEU A 85 -2.86 -23.22 1.89
C LEU A 85 -3.40 -24.18 0.83
N GLN A 86 -3.23 -23.85 -0.46
CA GLN A 86 -3.64 -24.72 -1.57
C GLN A 86 -2.89 -26.07 -1.57
N HIS A 87 -1.58 -26.06 -1.29
CA HIS A 87 -0.82 -27.29 -1.14
C HIS A 87 -1.31 -28.15 0.04
N GLY A 88 -1.55 -27.53 1.21
CA GLY A 88 -2.10 -28.22 2.38
C GLY A 88 -3.48 -28.85 2.10
N GLN A 89 -4.38 -28.13 1.41
CA GLN A 89 -5.67 -28.68 0.99
C GLN A 89 -5.52 -29.89 0.07
N ARG A 90 -4.62 -29.83 -0.91
CA ARG A 90 -4.35 -30.98 -1.81
C ARG A 90 -3.80 -32.18 -1.05
N SER A 91 -2.87 -31.97 -0.11
CA SER A 91 -2.34 -33.04 0.74
C SER A 91 -3.43 -33.70 1.60
N LEU A 92 -4.34 -32.92 2.18
CA LEU A 92 -5.47 -33.44 2.95
C LEU A 92 -6.46 -34.21 2.07
N GLN A 93 -6.76 -33.71 0.87
CA GLN A 93 -7.61 -34.42 -0.10
C GLN A 93 -7.01 -35.77 -0.49
N ALA A 94 -5.71 -35.82 -0.79
CA ALA A 94 -5.03 -37.07 -1.10
C ALA A 94 -5.05 -38.04 0.08
N TYR A 95 -4.79 -37.57 1.31
CA TYR A 95 -4.88 -38.41 2.51
C TYR A 95 -6.27 -39.02 2.70
N ASN A 96 -7.32 -38.22 2.52
CA ASN A 96 -8.71 -38.68 2.65
C ASN A 96 -9.13 -39.68 1.56
N GLN A 97 -8.41 -39.78 0.43
CA GLN A 97 -8.67 -40.79 -0.60
C GLN A 97 -8.14 -42.19 -0.24
N PHE A 98 -7.25 -42.28 0.76
CA PHE A 98 -6.68 -43.53 1.26
C PHE A 98 -7.25 -43.96 2.62
N ARG A 99 -8.31 -43.29 3.09
CA ARG A 99 -9.05 -43.62 4.30
C ARG A 99 -10.41 -44.19 3.94
#